data_AF-A0A967I3I5-F1
#
_entry.id   AF-A0A967I3I5-F1
#
_cell.length_a   1.000
_cell.length_b   1.000
_cell.length_c   1.000
_cell.angle_alpha   90.00
_cell.angle_beta   90.00
_cell.angle_gamma   90.00
#
_symmetry.space_group_name_H-M   'P 1'
#
loop_
_entity.id
_entity.type
_entity.pdbx_description
1 polymer ?
#
loop_
_entity_poly.entity_id
_entity_poly.type
_entity_poly.pdbx_seq_one_letter_code
_entity_poly.pdbx_strand_id
1 'polypeptide(L)'
;SCLTVVEQSQFVRINAAAISHLLDSDSPLEIAIPAQGPAPYHYCDGTGVTAEWIFVLDTVNHCFWPEVGAPLWTVHYGNQALSGYWALAASLKRAMEEKIPVHQAKILSTLDSQTLAHIFRGTGKIPLFQERLTNLRQTGQVLMDRFQGSFLHVLEEAEGSAVELVHLLAAEFASFNDTTTYHGNKVYFFKRAQLLVHDLWTTFSG
;
A
#
# COMPACT_ATOMS: atom_id res chain seq x y z
N SER A 1 21.88 -5.10 2.05
CA SER A 1 21.86 -5.56 3.45
C SER A 1 21.50 -4.38 4.34
N CYS A 2 20.40 -4.46 5.10
CA CYS A 2 20.04 -3.42 6.07
C CYS A 2 20.98 -3.40 7.29
N LEU A 3 21.81 -4.43 7.48
CA LEU A 3 22.79 -4.52 8.57
C LEU A 3 23.75 -3.32 8.56
N THR A 4 24.26 -2.94 7.38
CA THR A 4 25.14 -1.78 7.24
C THR A 4 24.48 -0.48 7.71
N VAL A 5 23.16 -0.34 7.49
CA VAL A 5 22.39 0.82 7.99
C VAL A 5 22.31 0.80 9.52
N VAL A 6 22.05 -0.37 10.10
CA VAL A 6 21.99 -0.55 11.56
C VAL A 6 23.34 -0.24 12.22
N GLU A 7 24.42 -0.77 11.67
CA GLU A 7 25.78 -0.60 12.20
C GLU A 7 26.28 0.85 12.09
N GLN A 8 25.94 1.54 11.00
CA GLN A 8 26.47 2.88 10.71
C GLN A 8 25.49 4.03 11.04
N SER A 9 24.28 3.73 11.51
CA SER A 9 23.31 4.73 11.98
C SER A 9 23.98 5.75 12.92
N GLN A 10 23.54 6.99 12.95
CA GLN A 10 24.13 8.03 13.83
C GLN A 10 23.20 8.42 14.98
N PHE A 11 21.90 8.49 14.70
CA PHE A 11 20.91 9.05 15.61
C PHE A 11 20.03 8.00 16.29
N VAL A 12 20.02 6.77 15.77
CA VAL A 12 19.18 5.68 16.28
C VAL A 12 20.05 4.46 16.58
N ARG A 13 19.81 3.81 17.72
CA ARG A 13 20.53 2.62 18.17
C ARG A 13 19.54 1.56 18.61
N ILE A 14 19.86 0.29 18.34
CA ILE A 14 19.12 -0.84 18.90
C ILE A 14 19.53 -1.01 20.37
N ASN A 15 18.56 -1.08 21.28
CA ASN A 15 18.81 -1.42 22.67
C ASN A 15 18.83 -2.95 22.82
N ALA A 16 20.02 -3.55 22.68
CA ALA A 16 20.17 -5.01 22.77
C ALA A 16 19.76 -5.57 24.13
N ALA A 17 20.01 -4.84 25.23
CA ALA A 17 19.61 -5.26 26.57
C ALA A 17 18.08 -5.33 26.72
N ALA A 18 17.35 -4.39 26.13
CA ALA A 18 15.88 -4.43 26.12
C ALA A 18 15.34 -5.62 25.29
N ILE A 19 16.00 -5.97 24.18
CA ILE A 19 15.65 -7.16 23.39
C ILE A 19 15.90 -8.43 24.22
N SER A 20 17.06 -8.57 24.85
CA SER A 20 17.35 -9.72 25.73
C SER A 20 16.33 -9.83 26.85
N HIS A 21 16.02 -8.73 27.54
CA HIS A 21 15.00 -8.73 28.59
C HIS A 21 13.61 -9.15 28.06
N LEU A 22 13.24 -8.74 26.84
CA LEU A 22 11.99 -9.17 26.21
C LEU A 22 11.99 -10.68 25.91
N LEU A 23 13.10 -11.23 25.41
CA LEU A 23 13.24 -12.64 25.07
C LEU A 23 13.35 -13.55 26.31
N ASP A 24 13.99 -13.05 27.38
CA ASP A 24 14.16 -13.75 28.65
C ASP A 24 12.92 -13.63 29.55
N SER A 25 11.95 -12.77 29.21
CA SER A 25 10.71 -12.69 29.95
C SER A 25 9.87 -13.94 29.70
N ASP A 26 9.47 -14.64 30.76
CA ASP A 26 8.55 -15.80 30.69
C ASP A 26 7.14 -15.42 30.22
N SER A 27 6.91 -14.15 29.88
CA SER A 27 5.66 -13.67 29.31
C SER A 27 5.67 -13.92 27.81
N PRO A 28 4.77 -14.76 27.27
CA PRO A 28 4.67 -14.92 25.83
C PRO A 28 4.40 -13.55 25.20
N LEU A 29 5.16 -13.21 24.16
CA LEU A 29 4.81 -12.12 23.24
C LEU A 29 3.47 -12.50 22.60
N GLU A 30 2.37 -11.98 23.14
CA GLU A 30 1.05 -12.07 22.51
C GLU A 30 1.05 -11.19 21.26
N ILE A 31 1.54 -11.74 20.16
CA ILE A 31 1.39 -11.14 18.83
C ILE A 31 0.01 -11.57 18.34
N ALA A 32 -0.95 -10.66 18.44
CA ALA A 32 -2.28 -10.88 17.88
C ALA A 32 -2.14 -11.20 16.38
N ILE A 33 -2.62 -12.39 15.97
CA ILE A 33 -2.76 -12.72 14.56
C ILE A 33 -3.87 -11.82 14.02
N PRO A 34 -3.62 -11.03 12.95
CA PRO A 34 -4.67 -10.24 12.32
C PRO A 34 -5.84 -11.15 11.97
N ALA A 35 -7.07 -10.70 12.24
CA ALA A 35 -8.25 -11.44 11.82
C ALA A 35 -8.18 -11.65 10.29
N GLN A 36 -8.33 -12.90 9.84
CA GLN A 36 -8.39 -13.21 8.42
C GLN A 36 -9.66 -12.65 7.81
N GLY A 37 -9.56 -12.23 6.55
CA GLY A 37 -10.64 -11.62 5.79
C GLY A 37 -10.41 -10.15 5.47
N PRO A 38 -11.32 -9.54 4.69
CA PRO A 38 -11.16 -8.15 4.24
C PRO A 38 -11.18 -7.20 5.43
N ALA A 39 -10.20 -6.30 5.48
CA ALA A 39 -10.12 -5.30 6.54
C ALA A 39 -11.30 -4.30 6.45
N PRO A 40 -11.61 -3.56 7.53
CA PRO A 40 -12.65 -2.53 7.48
C PRO A 40 -12.48 -1.59 6.30
N TYR A 41 -13.60 -1.28 5.63
CA TYR A 41 -13.68 -0.43 4.45
C TYR A 41 -12.95 -0.94 3.20
N HIS A 42 -12.42 -2.17 3.21
CA HIS A 42 -11.97 -2.80 1.97
C HIS A 42 -13.17 -3.10 1.07
N TYR A 43 -12.97 -2.90 -0.22
CA TYR A 43 -13.90 -3.43 -1.22
C TYR A 43 -13.69 -4.95 -1.30
N CYS A 44 -14.77 -5.73 -1.16
CA CYS A 44 -14.73 -7.17 -1.30
C CYS A 44 -16.02 -7.63 -1.96
N ASP A 45 -15.89 -8.34 -3.07
CA ASP A 45 -16.99 -8.92 -3.84
C ASP A 45 -16.83 -10.44 -4.05
N GLY A 46 -15.79 -11.03 -3.46
CA GLY A 46 -15.48 -12.46 -3.59
C GLY A 46 -14.84 -12.84 -4.93
N THR A 47 -14.47 -11.88 -5.77
CA THR A 47 -13.83 -12.12 -7.07
C THR A 47 -12.40 -11.55 -7.10
N GLY A 48 -11.67 -11.80 -8.20
CA GLY A 48 -10.36 -11.21 -8.44
C GLY A 48 -10.32 -9.69 -8.40
N VAL A 49 -11.47 -9.01 -8.60
CA VAL A 49 -11.59 -7.55 -8.45
C VAL A 49 -11.17 -7.09 -7.06
N THR A 50 -11.38 -7.91 -6.04
CA THR A 50 -10.93 -7.63 -4.67
C THR A 50 -9.40 -7.52 -4.60
N ALA A 51 -8.66 -8.41 -5.26
CA ALA A 51 -7.19 -8.37 -5.31
C ALA A 51 -6.69 -7.16 -6.11
N GLU A 52 -7.32 -6.86 -7.25
CA GLU A 52 -6.99 -5.68 -8.06
C GLU A 52 -7.26 -4.37 -7.30
N TRP A 53 -8.33 -4.31 -6.50
CA TRP A 53 -8.62 -3.17 -5.65
C TRP A 53 -7.59 -3.00 -4.52
N ILE A 54 -7.15 -4.09 -3.88
CA ILE A 54 -6.07 -4.05 -2.86
C ILE A 54 -4.76 -3.57 -3.51
N PHE A 55 -4.44 -4.03 -4.71
CA PHE A 55 -3.28 -3.56 -5.47
C PHE A 55 -3.30 -2.04 -5.70
N VAL A 56 -4.47 -1.49 -6.04
CA VAL A 56 -4.67 -0.05 -6.18
C VAL A 56 -4.54 0.68 -4.85
N LEU A 57 -5.12 0.13 -3.77
CA LEU A 57 -4.98 0.66 -2.42
C LEU A 57 -3.50 0.81 -2.05
N ASP A 58 -2.69 -0.24 -2.22
CA ASP A 58 -1.26 -0.23 -1.86
C ASP A 58 -0.36 0.52 -2.83
N THR A 59 -0.81 0.75 -4.06
CA THR A 59 -0.19 1.70 -5.00
C THR A 59 -0.16 3.11 -4.40
N VAL A 60 -1.17 3.48 -3.61
CA VAL A 60 -1.30 4.81 -3.00
C VAL A 60 -1.21 4.79 -1.47
N ASN A 61 -0.87 3.68 -0.82
CA ASN A 61 -0.81 3.59 0.64
C ASN A 61 0.51 4.17 1.22
N HIS A 62 0.65 5.50 1.16
CA HIS A 62 1.81 6.24 1.69
C HIS A 62 1.43 7.64 2.14
N CYS A 63 2.12 8.19 3.14
CA CYS A 63 2.01 9.57 3.66
C CYS A 63 0.58 10.12 3.90
N PHE A 64 0.20 10.22 5.17
CA PHE A 64 -1.07 10.83 5.61
C PHE A 64 -0.87 12.06 6.52
N TRP A 65 0.38 12.47 6.71
CA TRP A 65 0.74 13.60 7.55
C TRP A 65 0.53 14.91 6.76
N PRO A 66 -0.33 15.82 7.25
CA PRO A 66 -0.50 17.11 6.59
C PRO A 66 0.77 17.95 6.70
N GLU A 67 0.90 18.95 5.83
CA GLU A 67 1.89 20.01 6.02
C GLU A 67 1.67 20.71 7.37
N VAL A 68 2.73 21.25 7.95
CA VAL A 68 2.66 21.93 9.25
C VAL A 68 1.67 23.09 9.17
N GLY A 69 0.64 23.04 10.01
CA GLY A 69 -0.45 24.04 10.05
C GLY A 69 -1.60 23.80 9.07
N ALA A 70 -1.51 22.81 8.18
CA ALA A 70 -2.62 22.41 7.32
C ALA A 70 -3.59 21.46 8.05
N PRO A 71 -4.89 21.49 7.70
CA PRO A 71 -5.86 20.58 8.30
C PRO A 71 -5.59 19.12 7.90
N LEU A 72 -5.87 18.20 8.82
CA LEU A 72 -5.83 16.76 8.56
C LEU A 72 -6.82 16.37 7.46
N TRP A 73 -6.35 15.62 6.46
CA TRP A 73 -7.24 15.06 5.46
C TRP A 73 -8.20 14.06 6.08
N THR A 74 -9.50 14.35 5.95
CA THR A 74 -10.58 13.60 6.58
C THR A 74 -11.70 13.34 5.58
N VAL A 75 -12.15 12.09 5.49
CA VAL A 75 -13.21 11.64 4.57
C VAL A 75 -14.42 11.20 5.37
N HIS A 76 -15.60 11.62 4.93
CA HIS A 76 -16.86 11.13 5.46
C HIS A 76 -17.34 9.91 4.68
N TYR A 77 -17.53 8.80 5.38
CA TYR A 77 -18.06 7.55 4.83
C TYR A 77 -19.20 7.07 5.72
N GLY A 78 -20.44 7.19 5.22
CA GLY A 78 -21.64 7.10 6.06
C GLY A 78 -21.62 8.16 7.16
N ASN A 79 -21.83 7.75 8.41
CA ASN A 79 -21.82 8.62 9.59
C ASN A 79 -20.44 8.76 10.25
N GLN A 80 -19.38 8.22 9.63
CA GLN A 80 -18.04 8.22 10.21
C GLN A 80 -17.13 9.23 9.51
N ALA A 81 -16.37 9.99 10.30
CA ALA A 81 -15.26 10.81 9.85
C ALA A 81 -13.97 10.00 10.01
N LEU A 82 -13.30 9.69 8.90
CA LEU A 82 -12.11 8.85 8.83
C LEU A 82 -10.91 9.69 8.40
N SER A 83 -9.71 9.33 8.85
CA SER A 83 -8.44 9.89 8.37
C SER A 83 -7.41 8.77 8.16
N GLY A 84 -6.26 9.12 7.60
CA GLY A 84 -5.17 8.16 7.38
C GLY A 84 -5.54 7.00 6.45
N TYR A 85 -5.07 5.81 6.80
CA TYR A 85 -5.31 4.58 6.04
C TYR A 85 -6.82 4.28 5.87
N TRP A 86 -7.62 4.43 6.93
CA TRP A 86 -9.06 4.13 6.86
C TRP A 86 -9.81 5.08 5.92
N ALA A 87 -9.42 6.36 5.87
CA ALA A 87 -9.96 7.30 4.88
C ALA A 87 -9.58 6.92 3.45
N LEU A 88 -8.36 6.44 3.24
CA LEU A 88 -7.89 5.98 1.93
C LEU A 88 -8.70 4.77 1.45
N ALA A 89 -8.79 3.73 2.27
CA ALA A 89 -9.58 2.53 1.97
C ALA A 89 -11.05 2.89 1.69
N ALA A 90 -11.68 3.65 2.58
CA ALA A 90 -13.07 4.08 2.41
C ALA A 90 -13.28 4.92 1.13
N SER A 91 -12.32 5.77 0.75
CA SER A 91 -12.41 6.58 -0.47
C SER A 91 -12.39 5.72 -1.73
N LEU A 92 -11.49 4.74 -1.81
CA LEU A 92 -11.40 3.84 -2.96
C LEU A 92 -12.58 2.87 -3.02
N LYS A 93 -13.11 2.43 -1.87
CA LYS A 93 -14.34 1.64 -1.81
C LYS A 93 -15.54 2.46 -2.28
N ARG A 94 -15.67 3.71 -1.80
CA ARG A 94 -16.71 4.64 -2.24
C ARG A 94 -16.66 4.87 -3.75
N ALA A 95 -15.47 4.97 -4.34
CA ALA A 95 -15.32 5.10 -5.79
C ALA A 95 -15.94 3.90 -6.54
N MET A 96 -15.70 2.68 -6.08
CA MET A 96 -16.32 1.46 -6.64
C MET A 96 -17.85 1.48 -6.51
N GLU A 97 -18.37 1.91 -5.36
CA GLU A 97 -19.81 2.06 -5.11
C GLU A 97 -20.46 3.10 -6.04
N GLU A 98 -19.75 4.19 -6.32
CA GLU A 98 -20.11 5.25 -7.26
C GLU A 98 -19.84 4.91 -8.73
N LYS A 99 -19.54 3.64 -9.03
CA LYS A 99 -19.30 3.13 -10.39
C LYS A 99 -18.09 3.76 -11.08
N ILE A 100 -17.08 4.16 -10.31
CA ILE A 100 -15.74 4.49 -10.78
C ILE A 100 -14.88 3.23 -10.59
N PRO A 101 -14.62 2.43 -11.64
CA PRO A 101 -14.00 1.12 -11.48
C PRO A 101 -12.49 1.24 -11.35
N VAL A 102 -12.03 1.69 -10.18
CA VAL A 102 -10.62 1.98 -9.90
C VAL A 102 -9.70 0.76 -10.00
N HIS A 103 -10.25 -0.46 -9.96
CA HIS A 103 -9.52 -1.71 -10.18
C HIS A 103 -9.03 -1.87 -11.64
N GLN A 104 -9.65 -1.19 -12.61
CA GLN A 104 -9.34 -1.39 -14.03
C GLN A 104 -8.12 -0.59 -14.47
N ALA A 105 -7.14 -1.27 -15.04
CA ALA A 105 -5.91 -0.65 -15.56
C ALA A 105 -6.17 0.51 -16.53
N LYS A 106 -7.19 0.39 -17.40
CA LYS A 106 -7.58 1.45 -18.35
C LYS A 106 -8.08 2.72 -17.66
N ILE A 107 -8.83 2.57 -16.57
CA ILE A 107 -9.28 3.73 -15.77
C ILE A 107 -8.09 4.38 -15.09
N LEU A 108 -7.20 3.58 -14.52
CA LEU A 108 -6.00 4.09 -13.85
C LEU A 108 -5.07 4.86 -14.80
N SER A 109 -4.79 4.30 -15.99
CA SER A 109 -3.86 4.90 -16.96
C SER A 109 -4.33 6.25 -17.51
N THR A 110 -5.66 6.47 -17.54
CA THR A 110 -6.28 7.69 -18.07
C THR A 110 -6.88 8.59 -16.97
N LEU A 111 -6.75 8.20 -15.71
CA LEU A 111 -7.38 8.89 -14.57
C LEU A 111 -6.97 10.36 -14.55
N ASP A 112 -7.93 11.29 -14.54
CA ASP A 112 -7.63 12.72 -14.44
C ASP A 112 -7.61 13.21 -12.98
N SER A 113 -7.05 14.41 -12.79
CA SER A 113 -6.92 15.02 -11.47
C SER A 113 -8.27 15.36 -10.82
N GLN A 114 -9.31 15.67 -11.61
CA GLN A 114 -10.62 16.03 -11.09
C GLN A 114 -11.33 14.79 -10.54
N THR A 115 -11.25 13.68 -11.27
CA THR A 115 -11.77 12.37 -10.86
C THR A 115 -11.04 11.88 -9.61
N LEU A 116 -9.71 11.98 -9.55
CA LEU A 116 -8.98 11.61 -8.33
C LEU A 116 -9.33 12.52 -7.14
N ALA A 117 -9.51 13.81 -7.36
CA ALA A 117 -9.95 14.75 -6.32
C ALA A 117 -11.36 14.40 -5.83
N HIS A 118 -12.25 13.99 -6.73
CA HIS A 118 -13.59 13.50 -6.38
C HIS A 118 -13.52 12.20 -5.57
N ILE A 119 -12.63 11.27 -5.90
CA ILE A 119 -12.43 10.03 -5.13
C ILE A 119 -12.02 10.38 -3.68
N PHE A 120 -11.00 11.22 -3.53
CA PHE A 120 -10.43 11.62 -2.22
C PHE A 120 -11.12 12.82 -1.56
N ARG A 121 -12.31 13.21 -2.04
CA ARG A 121 -13.05 14.36 -1.51
C ARG A 121 -13.37 14.20 -0.02
N GLY A 122 -13.25 15.31 0.70
CA GLY A 122 -13.40 15.41 2.14
C GLY A 122 -12.97 16.78 2.65
N THR A 123 -12.63 16.85 3.93
CA THR A 123 -12.03 18.04 4.56
C THR A 123 -10.50 17.95 4.47
N GLY A 124 -9.83 19.06 4.18
CA GLY A 124 -8.38 19.08 3.96
C GLY A 124 -7.96 18.44 2.63
N LYS A 125 -6.65 18.32 2.40
CA LYS A 125 -6.08 17.73 1.18
C LYS A 125 -5.25 16.52 1.54
N ILE A 126 -5.46 15.42 0.82
CA ILE A 126 -4.59 14.25 0.97
C ILE A 126 -3.15 14.63 0.58
N PRO A 127 -2.14 14.35 1.43
CA PRO A 127 -0.75 14.63 1.10
C PRO A 127 -0.30 13.86 -0.15
N LEU A 128 0.65 14.45 -0.87
CA LEU A 128 1.27 13.86 -2.08
C LEU A 128 0.24 13.49 -3.16
N PHE A 129 -0.76 14.36 -3.37
CA PHE A 129 -1.86 14.11 -4.30
C PHE A 129 -1.36 13.87 -5.74
N GLN A 130 -0.38 14.65 -6.20
CA GLN A 130 0.12 14.55 -7.56
C GLN A 130 0.93 13.27 -7.78
N GLU A 131 1.69 12.84 -6.77
CA GLU A 131 2.46 11.61 -6.75
C GLU A 131 1.52 10.40 -6.79
N ARG A 132 0.40 10.44 -6.04
CA ARG A 132 -0.64 9.40 -6.12
C ARG A 132 -1.23 9.30 -7.53
N LEU A 133 -1.55 10.43 -8.15
CA LEU A 133 -2.05 10.45 -9.53
C LEU A 133 -1.04 9.84 -10.50
N THR A 134 0.24 10.22 -10.39
CA THR A 134 1.32 9.68 -11.20
C THR A 134 1.47 8.17 -11.00
N ASN A 135 1.48 7.71 -9.74
CA ASN A 135 1.60 6.29 -9.41
C ASN A 135 0.44 5.47 -10.01
N LEU A 136 -0.81 5.95 -9.89
CA LEU A 136 -1.96 5.27 -10.46
C LEU A 136 -1.87 5.17 -11.99
N ARG A 137 -1.51 6.27 -12.66
CA ARG A 137 -1.35 6.27 -14.12
C ARG A 137 -0.26 5.34 -14.60
N GLN A 138 0.91 5.39 -13.96
CA GLN A 138 2.03 4.51 -14.29
C GLN A 138 1.67 3.04 -14.06
N THR A 139 1.04 2.73 -12.93
CA THR A 139 0.54 1.39 -12.63
C THR A 139 -0.44 0.90 -13.70
N GLY A 140 -1.42 1.73 -14.07
CA GLY A 140 -2.37 1.40 -15.13
C GLY A 140 -1.67 1.15 -16.47
N GLN A 141 -0.68 1.97 -16.83
CA GLN A 141 0.07 1.81 -18.08
C GLN A 141 0.87 0.49 -18.10
N VAL A 142 1.59 0.18 -17.03
CA VAL A 142 2.37 -1.08 -16.91
C VAL A 142 1.46 -2.30 -17.02
N LEU A 143 0.30 -2.27 -16.36
CA LEU A 143 -0.69 -3.36 -16.46
C LEU A 143 -1.18 -3.52 -17.90
N MET A 144 -1.52 -2.43 -18.59
CA MET A 144 -1.97 -2.47 -19.98
C MET A 144 -0.89 -3.00 -20.94
N ASP A 145 0.36 -2.59 -20.75
CA ASP A 145 1.45 -2.90 -21.68
C ASP A 145 2.01 -4.32 -21.51
N ARG A 146 2.11 -4.81 -20.27
CA ARG A 146 2.78 -6.09 -19.98
C ARG A 146 1.85 -7.19 -19.47
N PHE A 147 0.76 -6.81 -18.80
CA PHE A 147 -0.10 -7.75 -18.06
C PHE A 147 -1.53 -7.77 -18.59
N GLN A 148 -1.73 -7.48 -19.88
CA GLN A 148 -3.03 -7.50 -20.58
C GLN A 148 -4.15 -6.73 -19.83
N GLY A 149 -3.77 -5.71 -19.06
CA GLY A 149 -4.68 -4.85 -18.31
C GLY A 149 -5.18 -5.40 -16.97
N SER A 150 -4.65 -6.51 -16.44
CA SER A 150 -5.09 -7.08 -15.16
C SER A 150 -3.93 -7.36 -14.20
N PHE A 151 -4.14 -7.03 -12.92
CA PHE A 151 -3.18 -7.38 -11.86
C PHE A 151 -3.18 -8.89 -11.56
N LEU A 152 -4.23 -9.63 -11.94
CA LEU A 152 -4.26 -11.07 -11.77
C LEU A 152 -3.14 -11.77 -12.56
N HIS A 153 -2.80 -11.27 -13.74
CA HIS A 153 -1.67 -11.80 -14.51
C HIS A 153 -0.31 -11.54 -13.83
N VAL A 154 -0.18 -10.51 -12.99
CA VAL A 154 1.01 -10.30 -12.15
C VAL A 154 1.10 -11.38 -11.08
N LEU A 155 -0.03 -11.77 -10.49
CA LEU A 155 -0.09 -12.86 -9.51
C LEU A 155 0.21 -14.22 -10.15
N GLU A 156 -0.29 -14.46 -11.36
CA GLU A 156 0.00 -15.67 -12.14
C GLU A 156 1.48 -15.79 -12.47
N GLU A 157 2.13 -14.70 -12.91
CA GLU A 157 3.58 -14.67 -13.20
C GLU A 157 4.44 -14.88 -11.93
N ALA A 158 3.92 -14.52 -10.76
CA ALA A 158 4.59 -14.81 -9.50
C ALA A 158 4.45 -16.28 -9.03
N GLU A 159 3.64 -17.10 -9.70
CA GLU A 159 3.46 -18.54 -9.45
C GLU A 159 3.17 -18.90 -7.97
N GLY A 160 2.42 -18.03 -7.26
CA GLY A 160 2.10 -18.21 -5.85
C GLY A 160 3.28 -17.98 -4.88
N SER A 161 4.42 -17.47 -5.37
CA SER A 161 5.57 -17.13 -4.55
C SER A 161 5.49 -15.69 -4.04
N ALA A 162 5.37 -15.54 -2.73
CA ALA A 162 5.43 -14.24 -2.05
C ALA A 162 6.72 -13.46 -2.38
N VAL A 163 7.85 -14.15 -2.50
CA VAL A 163 9.15 -13.55 -2.78
C VAL A 163 9.22 -13.07 -4.23
N GLU A 164 8.77 -13.89 -5.19
CA GLU A 164 8.75 -13.49 -6.59
C GLU A 164 7.76 -12.35 -6.83
N LEU A 165 6.61 -12.36 -6.16
CA LEU A 165 5.66 -11.26 -6.24
C LEU A 165 6.29 -9.93 -5.76
N VAL A 166 7.04 -9.94 -4.65
CA VAL A 166 7.76 -8.74 -4.18
C VAL A 166 8.77 -8.24 -5.22
N HIS A 167 9.55 -9.14 -5.81
CA HIS A 167 10.54 -8.77 -6.83
C HIS A 167 9.89 -8.24 -8.10
N LEU A 168 8.85 -8.91 -8.60
CA LEU A 168 8.09 -8.49 -9.77
C LEU A 168 7.45 -7.11 -9.55
N LEU A 169 6.82 -6.89 -8.39
CA LEU A 169 6.27 -5.59 -8.01
C LEU A 169 7.32 -4.49 -8.02
N ALA A 170 8.47 -4.72 -7.39
CA ALA A 170 9.53 -3.73 -7.29
C ALA A 170 10.24 -3.46 -8.63
N ALA A 171 10.28 -4.45 -9.52
CA ALA A 171 10.89 -4.31 -10.85
C ALA A 171 9.98 -3.53 -11.80
N GLU A 172 8.68 -3.81 -11.79
CA GLU A 172 7.74 -3.34 -12.81
C GLU A 172 7.01 -2.06 -12.42
N PHE A 173 6.78 -1.85 -11.13
CA PHE A 173 5.97 -0.74 -10.64
C PHE A 173 6.82 0.19 -9.79
N ALA A 174 7.15 1.36 -10.33
CA ALA A 174 8.02 2.35 -9.68
C ALA A 174 7.57 2.70 -8.25
N SER A 175 6.25 2.73 -8.01
CA SER A 175 5.72 3.01 -6.69
C SER A 175 6.11 1.94 -5.65
N PHE A 176 6.32 0.68 -6.03
CA PHE A 176 6.72 -0.41 -5.14
C PHE A 176 8.25 -0.56 -4.99
N ASN A 177 9.04 0.13 -5.82
CA ASN A 177 10.51 0.12 -5.78
C ASN A 177 11.07 1.01 -4.66
N ASP A 178 10.78 0.62 -3.41
CA ASP A 178 11.24 1.30 -2.22
C ASP A 178 12.71 0.96 -1.92
N THR A 179 13.61 1.66 -2.60
CA THR A 179 15.07 1.53 -2.45
C THR A 179 15.72 2.90 -2.28
N THR A 180 16.84 2.94 -1.56
CA THR A 180 17.64 4.16 -1.39
C THR A 180 19.13 3.82 -1.37
N THR A 181 19.98 4.85 -1.38
CA THR A 181 21.43 4.68 -1.23
C THR A 181 21.88 5.23 0.11
N TYR A 182 22.61 4.43 0.87
CA TYR A 182 23.19 4.80 2.15
C TYR A 182 24.68 4.47 2.17
N HIS A 183 25.53 5.49 2.33
CA HIS A 183 26.99 5.37 2.23
C HIS A 183 27.48 4.58 1.00
N GLY A 184 26.89 4.86 -0.17
CA GLY A 184 27.22 4.19 -1.43
C GLY A 184 26.64 2.79 -1.60
N ASN A 185 25.97 2.24 -0.58
CA ASN A 185 25.32 0.94 -0.66
C ASN A 185 23.83 1.09 -0.96
N LYS A 186 23.32 0.29 -1.91
CA LYS A 186 21.89 0.22 -2.17
C LYS A 186 21.19 -0.53 -1.03
N VAL A 187 20.17 0.10 -0.47
CA VAL A 187 19.31 -0.42 0.60
C VAL A 187 17.94 -0.69 -0.01
N TYR A 188 17.41 -1.87 0.29
CA TYR A 188 16.15 -2.36 -0.25
C TYR A 188 15.17 -2.50 0.91
N PHE A 189 14.16 -1.64 0.95
CA PHE A 189 13.08 -1.76 1.92
C PHE A 189 11.96 -2.60 1.33
N PHE A 190 11.57 -2.34 0.07
CA PHE A 190 10.43 -2.97 -0.60
C PHE A 190 9.18 -3.04 0.29
N LYS A 191 9.01 -2.05 1.16
CA LYS A 191 8.04 -2.12 2.27
C LYS A 191 6.61 -2.17 1.75
N ARG A 192 6.31 -1.40 0.71
CA ARG A 192 4.99 -1.42 0.07
C ARG A 192 4.72 -2.71 -0.71
N ALA A 193 5.74 -3.30 -1.34
CA ALA A 193 5.59 -4.57 -2.05
C ALA A 193 5.27 -5.69 -1.04
N GLN A 194 6.03 -5.75 0.06
CA GLN A 194 5.78 -6.69 1.15
C GLN A 194 4.41 -6.48 1.80
N LEU A 195 3.98 -5.22 1.98
CA LEU A 195 2.66 -4.90 2.52
C LEU A 195 1.53 -5.44 1.63
N LEU A 196 1.63 -5.27 0.31
CA LEU A 196 0.65 -5.81 -0.63
C LEU A 196 0.56 -7.33 -0.56
N VAL A 197 1.70 -8.03 -0.52
CA VAL A 197 1.70 -9.50 -0.36
C VAL A 197 1.02 -9.91 0.94
N HIS A 198 1.27 -9.18 2.03
CA HIS A 198 0.63 -9.42 3.31
C HIS A 198 -0.89 -9.14 3.28
N ASP A 199 -1.33 -8.07 2.62
CA ASP A 199 -2.75 -7.70 2.54
C ASP A 199 -3.54 -8.70 1.69
N LEU A 200 -2.94 -9.21 0.61
CA LEU A 200 -3.49 -10.32 -0.17
C LEU A 200 -3.60 -11.59 0.67
N TRP A 201 -2.52 -12.00 1.35
CA TRP A 201 -2.54 -13.18 2.22
C TRP A 201 -3.59 -13.06 3.32
N THR A 202 -3.69 -11.90 3.97
CA THR A 202 -4.66 -11.67 5.04
C THR A 202 -6.11 -11.74 4.52
N THR A 203 -6.34 -11.28 3.29
CA THR A 203 -7.66 -11.25 2.67
C THR A 203 -8.11 -12.63 2.17
N PHE A 204 -7.20 -13.42 1.58
CA PHE A 204 -7.52 -14.67 0.88
C PHE A 204 -7.04 -15.94 1.59
N SER A 205 -6.30 -15.80 2.68
CA SER A 205 -5.70 -16.90 3.47
C SER A 205 -4.66 -17.76 2.73
N GLY A 206 -4.04 -17.23 1.66
CA GLY A 206 -3.03 -17.91 0.85
C GLY A 206 -3.52 -18.20 -0.56
#